data_AF-A0A650CW07-F1
#
_entry.id   AF-A0A650CW07-F1
#
_cell.length_a   1.000
_cell.length_b   1.000
_cell.length_c   1.000
_cell.angle_alpha   90.00
_cell.angle_beta   90.00
_cell.angle_gamma   90.00
#
_symmetry.space_group_name_H-M   'P 1'
#
loop_
_entity.id
_entity.type
_entity.pdbx_description
1 polymer ?
#
loop_
_entity_poly.entity_id
_entity_poly.type
_entity_poly.pdbx_seq_one_letter_code
_entity_poly.pdbx_strand_id
1 'polypeptide(L)'
;MEPFYFKSYDRVIGIAHDVKELEKEMERLSKEDPAALEYHLREGHIVSWLNYIGEKGLAEMLKGVTAPKEALARIKEYELLKDSTQILPKTSKKEKRKKWYERE
;
A
#
# COMPACT_ATOMS: atom_id res chain seq x y z
N MET A 1 5.66 -13.77 -2.65
CA MET A 1 5.90 -12.60 -3.51
C MET A 1 7.35 -12.18 -3.34
N GLU A 2 7.97 -11.61 -4.37
CA GLU A 2 9.35 -11.11 -4.27
C GLU A 2 9.41 -9.86 -3.40
N PRO A 3 10.41 -9.75 -2.50
CA PRO A 3 10.56 -8.56 -1.65
C PRO A 3 11.03 -7.35 -2.44
N PHE A 4 10.74 -6.17 -1.92
CA PHE A 4 11.34 -4.93 -2.37
C PHE A 4 12.71 -4.74 -1.72
N TYR A 5 13.72 -4.46 -2.54
CA TYR A 5 15.06 -4.15 -2.06
C TYR A 5 15.32 -2.65 -2.21
N PHE A 6 15.49 -1.95 -1.10
CA PHE A 6 16.04 -0.61 -1.11
C PHE A 6 17.52 -0.69 -1.42
N LYS A 7 17.98 0.04 -2.44
CA LYS A 7 19.36 0.07 -2.89
C LYS A 7 19.88 1.49 -2.92
N SER A 8 21.07 1.68 -2.36
CA SER A 8 21.87 2.89 -2.55
C SER A 8 23.15 2.48 -3.26
N TYR A 9 23.29 2.92 -4.51
CA TYR A 9 24.32 2.42 -5.43
C TYR A 9 24.29 0.88 -5.50
N ASP A 10 25.43 0.23 -5.25
CA ASP A 10 25.57 -1.24 -5.33
C ASP A 10 25.23 -1.95 -4.01
N ARG A 11 24.69 -1.24 -3.01
CA ARG A 11 24.41 -1.80 -1.68
C ARG A 11 22.92 -1.87 -1.42
N VAL A 12 22.47 -3.03 -0.94
CA VAL A 12 21.14 -3.18 -0.36
C VAL A 12 21.17 -2.54 1.02
N ILE A 13 20.29 -1.56 1.22
CA ILE A 13 20.20 -0.79 2.47
C ILE A 13 18.94 -1.12 3.26
N GLY A 14 18.00 -1.89 2.70
CA GLY A 14 16.74 -2.27 3.34
C GLY A 14 15.96 -3.28 2.51
N ILE A 15 15.07 -4.04 3.14
CA ILE A 15 14.25 -5.07 2.49
C ILE A 15 12.84 -5.03 3.08
N ALA A 16 11.82 -5.10 2.23
CA ALA A 16 10.42 -5.19 2.64
C ALA A 16 9.69 -6.32 1.90
N HIS A 17 8.98 -7.18 2.62
CA HIS A 17 8.18 -8.27 2.05
C HIS A 17 6.69 -7.93 1.94
N ASP A 18 6.23 -6.93 2.69
CA ASP A 18 4.85 -6.46 2.72
C ASP A 18 4.77 -4.95 3.00
N VAL A 19 3.54 -4.41 3.05
CA VAL A 19 3.30 -2.98 3.27
C VAL A 19 3.76 -2.51 4.66
N LYS A 20 3.70 -3.36 5.69
CA LYS A 20 4.11 -2.99 7.05
C LYS A 20 5.63 -2.92 7.16
N GLU A 21 6.33 -3.86 6.54
CA GLU A 21 7.79 -3.80 6.44
C GLU A 21 8.23 -2.62 5.57
N LEU A 22 7.51 -2.33 4.48
CA LEU A 22 7.76 -1.15 3.65
C LEU A 22 7.65 0.14 4.47
N GLU A 23 6.60 0.29 5.27
CA GLU A 23 6.42 1.45 6.15
C GLU A 23 7.61 1.62 7.12
N LYS A 24 8.00 0.54 7.81
CA LYS A 24 9.12 0.56 8.77
C LYS A 24 10.43 0.94 8.11
N GLU A 25 10.75 0.33 6.97
CA GLU A 25 11.98 0.63 6.25
C GLU A 25 11.98 2.05 5.70
N MET A 26 10.86 2.54 5.19
CA MET A 26 10.74 3.94 4.78
C MET A 26 10.89 4.90 5.96
N GLU A 27 10.35 4.57 7.14
CA GLU A 27 10.50 5.39 8.34
C GLU A 27 11.95 5.45 8.81
N ARG A 28 12.68 4.33 8.77
CA ARG A 28 14.11 4.28 9.06
C ARG A 28 14.92 5.09 8.04
N LEU A 29 14.72 4.82 6.74
CA LEU A 29 15.44 5.49 5.67
C LEU A 29 15.13 6.99 5.61
N SER A 30 13.94 7.43 5.98
CA SER A 30 13.64 8.87 6.08
C SER A 30 14.53 9.63 7.07
N LYS A 31 15.15 8.93 8.03
CA LYS A 31 16.05 9.47 9.04
C LYS A 31 17.52 9.19 8.71
N GLU A 32 17.81 8.00 8.21
CA GLU A 32 19.18 7.53 7.97
C GLU A 32 19.71 7.86 6.57
N ASP A 33 18.90 7.69 5.53
CA ASP A 33 19.26 7.94 4.11
C ASP A 33 18.04 8.43 3.31
N PRO A 34 17.62 9.69 3.52
CA PRO A 34 16.43 10.24 2.85
C PRO A 34 16.62 10.35 1.34
N ALA A 35 17.87 10.49 0.86
CA ALA A 35 18.18 10.63 -0.56
C ALA A 35 17.93 9.32 -1.33
N ALA A 36 18.32 8.17 -0.76
CA ALA A 36 18.02 6.88 -1.37
C ALA A 36 16.51 6.60 -1.43
N LEU A 37 15.78 6.98 -0.37
CA LEU A 37 14.32 6.83 -0.36
C LEU A 37 13.63 7.75 -1.39
N GLU A 38 14.04 9.02 -1.46
CA GLU A 38 13.54 9.96 -2.47
C GLU A 38 13.82 9.46 -3.89
N TYR A 39 14.98 8.88 -4.14
CA TYR A 39 15.30 8.25 -5.42
C TYR A 39 14.29 7.13 -5.77
N HIS A 40 14.02 6.19 -4.86
CA HIS A 40 13.07 5.11 -5.12
C HIS A 40 11.63 5.61 -5.32
N LEU A 41 11.24 6.67 -4.62
CA LEU A 41 9.94 7.33 -4.79
C LEU A 41 9.84 8.01 -6.16
N ARG A 42 10.83 8.84 -6.51
CA ARG A 42 10.89 9.60 -7.76
C ARG A 42 10.91 8.71 -9.00
N GLU A 43 11.65 7.61 -8.97
CA GLU A 43 11.71 6.65 -10.08
C GLU A 43 10.48 5.71 -10.13
N GLY A 44 9.57 5.80 -9.14
CA GLY A 44 8.36 4.97 -9.13
C GLY A 44 8.62 3.48 -8.84
N HIS A 45 9.77 3.14 -8.26
CA HIS A 45 10.13 1.76 -7.92
C HIS A 45 9.15 1.16 -6.90
N ILE A 46 8.84 1.93 -5.85
CA ILE A 46 7.90 1.50 -4.80
C ILE A 46 6.49 1.31 -5.37
N VAL A 47 6.03 2.26 -6.20
CA VAL A 47 4.72 2.17 -6.88
C VAL A 47 4.63 0.94 -7.77
N SER A 48 5.69 0.64 -8.52
CA SER A 48 5.75 -0.55 -9.39
C SER A 48 5.66 -1.84 -8.59
N TRP A 49 6.39 -1.93 -7.47
CA TRP A 49 6.35 -3.09 -6.58
C TRP A 49 4.98 -3.26 -5.91
N LEU A 50 4.36 -2.18 -5.44
CA LEU A 50 3.01 -2.21 -4.85
C LEU A 50 1.96 -2.72 -5.84
N ASN A 51 2.04 -2.29 -7.10
CA ASN A 51 1.17 -2.81 -8.16
C ASN A 51 1.38 -4.31 -8.40
N TYR A 52 2.64 -4.77 -8.37
CA TYR A 52 3.00 -6.18 -8.53
C TYR A 52 2.44 -7.06 -7.41
N ILE A 53 2.51 -6.61 -6.15
CA ILE A 53 1.95 -7.36 -5.01
C ILE A 53 0.44 -7.20 -4.84
N GLY A 54 -0.22 -6.40 -5.69
CA GLY A 54 -1.67 -6.23 -5.72
C GLY A 54 -2.21 -5.11 -4.82
N GLU A 55 -1.36 -4.31 -4.18
CA GLU A 55 -1.73 -3.16 -3.34
C GLU A 55 -1.99 -1.91 -4.20
N LYS A 56 -2.91 -2.03 -5.16
CA LYS A 56 -3.18 -1.00 -6.18
C LYS A 56 -3.67 0.34 -5.60
N GLY A 57 -4.43 0.28 -4.50
CA GLY A 57 -4.91 1.50 -3.83
C GLY A 57 -3.77 2.35 -3.31
N LEU A 58 -2.83 1.72 -2.60
CA LEU A 58 -1.64 2.40 -2.10
C LEU A 58 -0.72 2.84 -3.24
N ALA A 59 -0.58 2.03 -4.29
CA ALA A 59 0.21 2.39 -5.46
C ALA A 59 -0.27 3.69 -6.12
N GLU A 60 -1.58 3.88 -6.24
CA GLU A 60 -2.14 5.13 -6.78
C GLU A 60 -1.96 6.31 -5.81
N MET A 61 -2.08 6.09 -4.50
CA MET A 61 -1.86 7.15 -3.49
C MET A 61 -0.41 7.68 -3.46
N LEU A 62 0.56 6.84 -3.84
CA LEU A 62 1.99 7.17 -3.90
C LEU A 62 2.45 7.62 -5.29
N LYS A 63 1.58 7.59 -6.30
CA LYS A 63 1.94 7.97 -7.66
C LYS A 63 2.31 9.45 -7.74
N GLY A 64 3.51 9.72 -8.24
CA GLY A 64 4.06 11.07 -8.34
C GLY A 64 4.53 11.68 -7.01
N VAL A 65 4.42 10.95 -5.90
CA VAL A 65 4.95 11.38 -4.60
C VAL A 65 6.46 11.16 -4.59
N THR A 66 7.22 12.23 -4.37
CA THR A 66 8.69 12.16 -4.28
C THR A 66 9.19 12.38 -2.85
N ALA A 67 8.44 13.12 -2.03
CA ALA A 67 8.87 13.48 -0.68
C ALA A 67 8.68 12.33 0.32
N PRO A 68 9.74 11.89 1.04
CA PRO A 68 9.65 10.81 2.02
C PRO A 68 8.56 10.99 3.10
N LYS A 69 8.41 12.22 3.61
CA LYS A 69 7.41 12.54 4.63
C LYS A 69 5.97 12.39 4.12
N GLU A 70 5.70 12.82 2.89
CA GLU A 70 4.39 12.67 2.26
C GLU A 70 4.09 11.20 2.01
N ALA A 71 5.07 10.45 1.50
CA ALA A 71 4.92 9.02 1.23
C ALA A 71 4.57 8.23 2.51
N LEU A 72 5.27 8.51 3.61
CA LEU A 72 4.96 7.91 4.92
C LEU A 72 3.55 8.27 5.41
N ALA A 73 3.12 9.52 5.24
CA ALA A 73 1.77 9.93 5.63
C ALA A 73 0.69 9.16 4.84
N ARG A 74 0.89 8.97 3.53
CA ARG A 74 -0.03 8.22 2.66
C ARG A 74 -0.10 6.73 3.01
N ILE A 75 1.03 6.11 3.35
CA ILE A 75 1.05 4.71 3.80
C ILE A 75 0.28 4.55 5.11
N LYS A 76 0.50 5.45 6.09
CA LYS A 76 -0.23 5.42 7.37
C LYS A 76 -1.73 5.64 7.18
N GLU A 77 -2.12 6.58 6.32
CA GLU A 77 -3.53 6.80 5.95
C GLU A 77 -4.14 5.55 5.31
N TYR A 78 -3.42 4.90 4.39
CA TYR A 78 -3.88 3.68 3.74
C TYR A 78 -4.12 2.53 4.72
N GLU A 79 -3.20 2.27 5.64
CA GLU A 79 -3.36 1.23 6.66
C GLU A 79 -4.58 1.51 7.56
N LEU A 80 -4.78 2.77 7.98
CA LEU A 80 -5.96 3.16 8.76
C LEU A 80 -7.28 2.92 8.00
N LEU A 81 -7.32 3.23 6.70
CA LEU A 81 -8.48 2.97 5.85
C LEU A 81 -8.72 1.47 5.67
N LYS A 82 -7.66 0.68 5.48
CA LYS A 82 -7.73 -0.77 5.33
C LYS A 82 -8.25 -1.45 6.59
N ASP A 83 -7.84 -1.00 7.76
CA ASP A 83 -8.34 -1.49 9.04
C ASP A 83 -9.83 -1.14 9.23
N SER A 84 -10.24 0.08 8.85
CA SER A 84 -11.65 0.52 8.95
C SER A 84 -12.61 -0.29 8.06
N THR A 85 -12.14 -0.74 6.89
CA THR A 85 -12.96 -1.48 5.93
C THR A 85 -13.11 -2.96 6.27
N GLN A 86 -12.21 -3.52 7.09
CA GLN A 86 -12.36 -4.87 7.64
C GLN A 86 -13.41 -4.96 8.75
N ILE A 87 -13.77 -3.84 9.39
CA ILE A 87 -14.72 -3.79 10.50
C ILE A 87 -16.18 -3.76 10.02
N LEU A 88 -16.44 -3.51 8.74
CA LEU A 88 -17.81 -3.51 8.19
C LEU A 88 -18.33 -4.95 8.00
N PRO A 89 -19.44 -5.34 8.64
CA PRO A 89 -20.01 -6.67 8.46
C PRO A 89 -20.45 -6.85 7.00
N LYS A 90 -19.93 -7.89 6.34
CA LYS A 90 -20.34 -8.31 4.99
C LYS A 90 -21.84 -8.66 5.01
N THR A 91 -22.72 -7.71 4.71
CA THR A 91 -24.13 -8.02 4.46
C THR A 91 -24.21 -8.82 3.16
N SER A 92 -24.44 -10.12 3.31
CA SER A 92 -24.68 -11.10 2.27
C SER A 92 -25.88 -10.68 1.40
N LYS A 93 -25.64 -10.37 0.12
CA LYS A 93 -26.68 -10.27 -0.91
C LYS A 93 -27.20 -11.68 -1.29
N LYS A 94 -28.02 -12.26 -0.40
CA LYS A 94 -29.03 -13.31 -0.68
C LYS A 94 -30.18 -12.88 0.23
N GLU A 95 -31.26 -12.28 -0.25
CA GLU A 95 -32.42 -13.04 -0.73
C GLU A 95 -33.52 -12.02 -1.13
N LYS A 96 -33.68 -11.72 -2.42
CA LYS A 96 -34.88 -11.06 -2.96
C LYS A 96 -35.31 -11.76 -4.26
N ARG A 97 -35.59 -13.06 -4.14
CA ARG A 97 -36.28 -13.87 -5.15
C ARG A 97 -37.21 -14.85 -4.45
N LYS A 98 -38.26 -14.33 -3.79
CA LYS A 98 -39.50 -15.07 -3.50
C LYS A 98 -40.52 -14.15 -2.82
N LYS A 99 -41.39 -13.55 -3.64
CA LYS A 99 -42.81 -13.30 -3.33
C LYS A 99 -43.45 -12.55 -4.51
N TRP A 100 -43.70 -13.30 -5.59
CA TRP A 100 -44.51 -12.86 -6.73
C TRP A 100 -45.52 -13.95 -7.15
N TYR A 101 -45.91 -14.84 -6.23
CA TYR A 101 -46.88 -15.91 -6.51
C TYR A 101 -47.72 -16.21 -5.27
N GLU A 102 -48.55 -15.25 -4.85
CA GLU A 102 -49.74 -15.52 -4.02
C GLU A 102 -50.81 -14.50 -4.41
N ARG A 103 -51.21 -14.54 -5.68
CA ARG A 103 -52.40 -13.86 -6.18
C ARG A 103 -53.14 -14.85 -7.08
N GLU A 104 -53.88 -15.75 -6.44
CA GLU A 104 -55.05 -16.44 -6.98
C GLU A 104 -56.10 -16.52 -5.88
#